data_AF-A0A257UPW8-F1
#
_entry.id   AF-A0A257UPW8-F1
#
_cell.length_a   1.000
_cell.length_b   1.000
_cell.length_c   1.000
_cell.angle_alpha   90.00
_cell.angle_beta   90.00
_cell.angle_gamma   90.00
#
_symmetry.space_group_name_H-M   'P 1'
#
loop_
_entity.id
_entity.type
_entity.pdbx_description
1 polymer ?
#
loop_
_entity_poly.entity_id
_entity_poly.type
_entity_poly.pdbx_seq_one_letter_code
_entity_poly.pdbx_strand_id
1 'polypeptide(L)'
;MSLAGSYHGGNTTGFASPAADSLEGPIDLAEILDLRRANRYPVRVSGEALIERGILPGDILIADAAAPPAHGKVAIVMVHGE
;
A
#
# COMPACT_ATOMS: atom_id res chain seq x y z
N MET A 1 48.74 -38.72 26.26
CA MET A 1 48.74 -37.75 25.13
C MET A 1 47.30 -37.52 24.70
N SER A 2 46.90 -36.26 24.72
CA SER A 2 45.58 -35.73 24.44
C SER A 2 45.34 -35.52 22.93
N LEU A 3 44.06 -35.28 22.59
CA LEU A 3 43.51 -34.62 21.39
C LEU A 3 43.08 -35.49 20.21
N ALA A 4 41.81 -35.88 20.23
CA ALA A 4 40.94 -35.82 19.06
C ALA A 4 39.49 -35.60 19.54
N GLY A 5 39.13 -34.34 19.79
CA GLY A 5 37.74 -33.97 20.04
C GLY A 5 36.94 -34.09 18.75
N SER A 6 35.97 -35.01 18.71
CA SER A 6 35.01 -35.12 17.62
C SER A 6 33.97 -33.99 17.73
N TYR A 7 34.04 -33.03 16.80
CA TYR A 7 32.97 -32.05 16.62
C TYR A 7 31.75 -32.73 15.97
N HIS A 8 30.71 -33.03 16.74
CA HIS A 8 29.41 -33.45 16.23
C HIS A 8 28.57 -32.21 15.92
N GLY A 9 28.83 -31.58 14.77
CA GLY A 9 28.07 -30.44 14.23
C GLY A 9 26.65 -30.79 13.75
N GLY A 10 26.10 -31.92 14.18
CA GLY A 10 24.77 -32.41 13.79
C GLY A 10 23.61 -31.90 14.63
N ASN A 11 23.89 -31.16 15.71
CA ASN A 11 22.88 -30.49 16.53
C ASN A 11 22.98 -28.97 16.39
N THR A 12 23.07 -28.48 15.15
CA THR A 12 22.66 -27.10 14.92
C THR A 12 21.15 -27.07 15.18
N THR A 13 20.75 -26.58 16.34
CA THR A 13 19.43 -25.99 16.50
C THR A 13 19.49 -24.70 15.71
N GLY A 14 19.47 -24.83 14.38
CA GLY A 14 19.24 -23.71 13.50
C GLY A 14 18.00 -23.00 14.01
N PHE A 15 18.06 -21.67 14.06
CA PHE A 15 16.89 -20.86 14.35
C PHE A 15 15.72 -21.43 13.56
N ALA A 16 14.74 -22.04 14.25
CA ALA A 16 13.45 -22.26 13.64
C ALA A 16 12.89 -20.85 13.46
N SER A 17 13.11 -20.27 12.28
CA SER A 17 12.63 -18.94 11.97
C SER A 17 11.14 -18.92 12.28
N PRO A 18 10.66 -18.09 13.22
CA PRO A 18 9.29 -18.12 13.72
C PRO A 18 8.26 -17.66 12.68
N ALA A 19 8.70 -17.41 11.45
CA ALA A 19 7.92 -16.87 10.35
C ALA A 19 7.03 -17.92 9.65
N ALA A 20 7.01 -19.18 10.11
CA ALA A 20 6.11 -20.19 9.57
C ALA A 20 4.62 -19.89 9.85
N ASP A 21 4.32 -19.10 10.89
CA ASP A 21 2.95 -18.83 11.36
C ASP A 21 2.51 -17.37 11.14
N SER A 22 3.11 -16.64 10.20
CA SER A 22 2.48 -15.39 9.75
C SER A 22 1.29 -15.76 8.85
N LEU A 23 0.17 -16.12 9.48
CA LEU A 23 -1.10 -16.55 8.87
C LEU A 23 -1.73 -15.49 7.95
N GLU A 24 -1.23 -14.26 7.98
CA GLU A 24 -1.76 -13.14 7.20
C GLU A 24 -0.87 -12.88 5.98
N GLY A 25 -1.49 -12.96 4.80
CA GLY A 25 -0.85 -12.64 3.52
C GLY A 25 -0.43 -11.17 3.43
N PRO A 26 0.31 -10.79 2.38
CA PRO A 26 0.71 -9.40 2.19
C PRO A 26 -0.53 -8.50 2.07
N ILE A 27 -0.38 -7.24 2.50
CA ILE A 27 -1.43 -6.22 2.36
C ILE A 27 -1.72 -6.00 0.87
N ASP A 28 -2.96 -6.28 0.46
CA ASP A 28 -3.45 -5.98 -0.89
C ASP A 28 -4.20 -4.63 -0.88
N LEU A 29 -3.50 -3.58 -1.30
CA LEU A 29 -4.08 -2.25 -1.42
C LEU A 29 -5.13 -2.15 -2.53
N ALA A 30 -5.02 -2.96 -3.59
CA ALA A 30 -6.02 -2.95 -4.66
C ALA A 30 -7.36 -3.50 -4.16
N GLU A 31 -7.32 -4.42 -3.20
CA GLU A 31 -8.50 -4.90 -2.49
C GLU A 31 -9.02 -3.89 -1.47
N ILE A 32 -8.17 -3.40 -0.56
CA ILE A 32 -8.57 -2.46 0.52
C ILE A 32 -9.16 -1.17 -0.06
N LEU A 33 -8.58 -0.66 -1.14
CA LEU A 33 -9.04 0.56 -1.81
C LEU A 33 -10.03 0.28 -2.94
N ASP A 34 -10.36 -0.99 -3.21
CA ASP A 34 -11.32 -1.43 -4.24
C ASP A 34 -10.99 -0.83 -5.63
N LEU A 35 -9.70 -0.91 -5.99
CA LEU A 35 -9.14 -0.45 -7.28
C LEU A 35 -9.37 -1.46 -8.42
N ARG A 36 -9.89 -2.64 -8.11
CA ARG A 36 -10.27 -3.63 -9.13
C ARG A 36 -11.49 -3.18 -9.94
N ARG A 37 -12.23 -2.16 -9.49
CA ARG A 37 -13.34 -1.57 -10.23
C ARG A 37 -12.85 -0.57 -11.26
N ALA A 38 -13.39 -0.65 -12.48
CA ALA A 38 -12.97 0.20 -13.60
C ALA A 38 -13.21 1.71 -13.39
N ASN A 39 -14.16 2.08 -12.53
CA ASN A 39 -14.46 3.48 -12.20
C ASN A 39 -13.57 4.05 -11.08
N ARG A 40 -12.70 3.26 -10.45
CA ARG A 40 -11.87 3.71 -9.34
C ARG A 40 -10.39 3.70 -9.71
N TYR A 41 -9.73 4.84 -9.54
CA TYR A 41 -8.34 4.98 -9.95
C TYR A 41 -7.59 6.01 -9.11
N PRO A 42 -6.28 5.78 -8.87
CA PRO A 42 -5.45 6.77 -8.19
C PRO A 42 -5.19 7.98 -9.10
N VAL A 43 -5.22 9.17 -8.51
CA VAL A 43 -4.77 10.41 -9.13
C VAL A 43 -3.76 11.10 -8.23
N ARG A 44 -2.75 11.73 -8.84
CA ARG A 44 -1.76 12.50 -8.10
C ARG A 44 -2.15 13.96 -8.10
N VAL A 45 -2.21 14.55 -6.91
CA VAL A 45 -2.49 15.97 -6.76
C VAL A 45 -1.29 16.79 -7.20
N SER A 46 -1.54 17.77 -8.05
CA SER A 46 -0.59 18.79 -8.45
C SER A 46 -1.04 20.16 -7.95
N GLY A 47 -0.08 21.02 -7.62
CA GLY A 47 -0.36 22.36 -7.09
C GLY A 47 -0.96 22.36 -5.68
N GLU A 48 -1.33 23.55 -5.21
CA GLU A 48 -1.62 23.83 -3.80
C GLU A 48 -3.09 24.19 -3.54
N ALA A 49 -3.95 24.10 -4.54
CA ALA A 49 -5.33 24.59 -4.50
C ALA A 49 -6.23 23.92 -3.44
N LEU A 50 -5.83 22.75 -2.92
CA LEU A 50 -6.59 21.97 -1.94
C LEU A 50 -5.95 21.90 -0.55
N ILE A 51 -4.91 22.71 -0.27
CA ILE A 51 -4.19 22.69 1.02
C ILE A 51 -5.13 22.98 2.20
N GLU A 52 -6.08 23.92 2.05
CA GLU A 52 -7.05 24.23 3.12
C GLU A 52 -7.97 23.06 3.48
N ARG A 53 -8.05 22.04 2.61
CA ARG A 53 -8.77 20.79 2.85
C ARG A 53 -7.87 19.67 3.38
N GLY A 54 -6.60 19.97 3.66
CA GLY A 54 -5.60 19.00 4.09
C GLY A 54 -5.09 18.09 2.98
N ILE A 55 -5.33 18.44 1.71
CA ILE A 55 -4.83 17.70 0.55
C ILE A 55 -3.61 18.44 0.02
N LEU A 56 -2.45 17.81 0.07
CA LEU A 56 -1.16 18.41 -0.21
C LEU A 56 -0.65 18.05 -1.62
N PRO A 57 0.26 18.87 -2.19
CA PRO A 57 0.95 18.50 -3.42
C PRO A 57 1.63 17.13 -3.30
N GLY A 58 1.36 16.24 -4.26
CA GLY A 58 1.92 14.89 -4.28
C GLY A 58 1.05 13.81 -3.64
N ASP A 59 -0.02 14.17 -2.92
CA ASP A 59 -0.97 13.19 -2.38
C ASP A 59 -1.57 12.34 -3.50
N ILE A 60 -1.82 11.06 -3.17
CA ILE A 60 -2.55 10.14 -4.04
C ILE A 60 -3.99 10.04 -3.54
N LEU A 61 -4.94 10.51 -4.34
CA LEU A 61 -6.36 10.36 -4.06
C LEU A 61 -6.91 9.18 -4.88
N ILE A 62 -7.86 8.43 -4.31
CA ILE A 62 -8.61 7.44 -5.07
C ILE A 62 -9.89 8.10 -5.59
N ALA A 63 -9.93 8.37 -6.89
CA ALA A 63 -11.10 8.92 -7.56
C ALA A 63 -12.14 7.83 -7.82
N ASP A 64 -13.42 8.19 -7.77
CA ASP A 64 -14.55 7.36 -8.22
C ASP A 64 -15.30 8.11 -9.32
N ALA A 65 -15.19 7.62 -10.56
CA ALA A 65 -15.83 8.20 -11.73
C ALA A 65 -17.29 7.79 -11.94
N ALA A 66 -17.81 6.85 -11.14
CA ALA A 66 -19.24 6.51 -11.16
C ALA A 66 -20.06 7.37 -10.19
N ALA A 67 -19.41 8.01 -9.22
CA ALA A 67 -20.06 8.89 -8.27
C ALA A 67 -20.38 10.26 -8.90
N PRO A 68 -21.63 10.75 -8.83
CA PRO A 68 -21.96 12.09 -9.32
C PRO A 68 -21.31 13.17 -8.43
N PRO A 69 -20.92 14.32 -8.99
CA PRO A 69 -20.40 15.44 -8.21
C PRO A 69 -21.48 15.97 -7.26
N ALA A 70 -21.06 16.37 -6.05
CA ALA A 70 -21.95 16.88 -5.02
C ALA A 70 -21.32 18.06 -4.26
N HIS A 71 -22.18 18.93 -3.72
CA HIS A 71 -21.72 20.08 -2.94
C HIS A 71 -20.86 19.63 -1.74
N GLY A 72 -19.77 20.36 -1.50
CA GLY A 72 -18.83 20.08 -0.42
C GLY A 72 -17.82 18.94 -0.70
N LYS A 73 -17.96 18.22 -1.82
CA LYS A 73 -17.00 17.19 -2.26
C LYS A 73 -15.94 17.77 -3.21
N VAL A 74 -14.80 17.08 -3.30
CA VAL A 74 -13.79 17.33 -4.33
C VAL A 74 -14.15 16.49 -5.55
N ALA A 75 -14.05 17.08 -6.74
CA ALA A 75 -14.31 16.41 -8.01
C ALA A 75 -13.18 16.69 -9.00
N ILE A 76 -12.91 15.73 -9.88
CA ILE A 76 -12.03 15.92 -11.03
C ILE A 76 -12.90 16.43 -12.17
N VAL A 77 -12.53 17.57 -12.73
CA VAL A 77 -13.25 18.20 -13.84
C VAL A 77 -12.26 18.60 -14.93
N MET A 78 -12.68 18.46 -16.18
CA MET A 78 -11.97 19.02 -17.33
C MET A 78 -12.66 20.33 -17.70
N VAL A 79 -11.91 21.42 -17.81
CA VAL A 79 -12.42 22.74 -18.15
C VAL A 79 -11.78 23.18 -19.47
N HIS A 80 -12.59 23.43 -20.49
CA HIS A 80 -12.12 23.74 -21.86
C HIS A 80 -11.25 22.67 -22.53
N GLY A 81 -11.32 21.42 -22.07
CA GLY A 81 -10.49 20.32 -22.61
C GLY A 81 -9.11 20.22 -21.99
N GLU A 82 -8.81 21.03 -20.96
CA GLU A 82 -7.67 20.90 -20.05
C GLU A 82 -8.11 20.57 -18.62
#